data_AF-A0A3D4HA51-F1
#
_entry.id   AF-A0A3D4HA51-F1
#
_cell.length_a   1.000
_cell.length_b   1.000
_cell.length_c   1.000
_cell.angle_alpha   90.00
_cell.angle_beta   90.00
_cell.angle_gamma   90.00
#
_symmetry.space_group_name_H-M   'P 1'
#
loop_
_entity.id
_entity.type
_entity.pdbx_description
1 polymer ?
#
loop_
_entity_poly.entity_id
_entity_poly.type
_entity_poly.pdbx_seq_one_letter_code
_entity_poly.pdbx_strand_id
1 'polypeptide(L)'
;NDDADVMKALIHRLLRMRVRPYYIYQCDLITGSAHLRASVCKGLEIMKKLRGHTTGYAVPQYVIDAPGGGGKVPINPQYITKIDDEAIHFRNFEGKLFRYPLKSFTIDDECRCHEQ
;
A
#
# COMPACT_ATOMS: atom_id res chain seq x y z
N ASN A 1 -12.16 -7.69 -12.19
CA ASN A 1 -10.68 -7.80 -12.02
C ASN A 1 -10.33 -7.87 -10.55
N ASP A 2 -11.17 -8.57 -9.79
CA ASP A 2 -11.10 -8.87 -8.36
C ASP A 2 -10.10 -10.01 -8.06
N ASP A 3 -9.07 -10.12 -8.89
CA ASP A 3 -7.99 -11.09 -8.82
C ASP A 3 -6.64 -10.36 -8.92
N ALA A 4 -5.70 -10.74 -8.08
CA ALA A 4 -4.43 -10.04 -7.94
C ALA A 4 -3.50 -10.25 -9.14
N ASP A 5 -3.51 -11.43 -9.75
CA ASP A 5 -2.67 -11.75 -10.90
C ASP A 5 -3.18 -11.03 -12.15
N VAL A 6 -4.51 -10.99 -12.33
CA VAL A 6 -5.16 -10.19 -13.37
C VAL A 6 -4.83 -8.70 -13.20
N MET A 7 -4.94 -8.18 -11.96
CA MET A 7 -4.64 -6.78 -11.68
C MET A 7 -3.16 -6.44 -11.93
N LYS A 8 -2.23 -7.31 -11.53
CA LYS A 8 -0.80 -7.15 -11.75
C LYS A 8 -0.48 -7.11 -13.25
N ALA A 9 -1.02 -8.04 -14.02
CA ALA A 9 -0.84 -8.09 -15.48
C ALA A 9 -1.37 -6.83 -16.16
N LEU A 10 -2.54 -6.33 -15.74
CA LEU A 10 -3.12 -5.08 -16.23
C LEU A 10 -2.21 -3.88 -15.94
N ILE A 11 -1.78 -3.70 -14.70
CA ILE A 11 -0.90 -2.62 -14.27
C ILE A 11 0.41 -2.63 -15.06
N HIS A 12 1.03 -3.80 -15.24
CA HIS A 12 2.26 -3.92 -16.03
C HIS A 12 2.06 -3.60 -17.51
N ARG A 13 0.89 -3.93 -18.08
CA ARG A 13 0.52 -3.51 -19.44
C ARG A 13 0.35 -2.00 -19.54
N LEU A 14 -0.32 -1.35 -18.58
CA LEU A 14 -0.48 0.10 -18.54
C LEU A 14 0.88 0.81 -18.53
N LEU A 15 1.80 0.33 -17.69
CA LEU A 15 3.15 0.90 -17.62
C LEU A 15 3.94 0.77 -18.93
N ARG A 16 3.81 -0.36 -19.64
CA ARG A 16 4.43 -0.52 -20.97
C ARG A 16 3.91 0.51 -21.98
N MET A 17 2.68 0.97 -21.81
CA MET A 17 2.07 2.03 -22.63
C MET A 17 2.32 3.43 -22.06
N ARG A 18 3.22 3.59 -21.06
CA ARG A 18 3.50 4.85 -20.36
C ARG A 18 2.28 5.45 -19.66
N VAL A 19 1.29 4.62 -19.33
CA VAL A 19 0.12 5.01 -18.53
C VAL A 19 0.40 4.68 -17.07
N ARG A 20 0.39 5.71 -16.22
CA ARG A 20 0.58 5.54 -14.77
C ARG A 20 -0.74 5.09 -14.12
N PRO A 21 -0.79 3.91 -13.47
CA PRO A 21 -1.92 3.54 -12.63
C PRO A 21 -2.01 4.50 -11.44
N TYR A 22 -3.17 5.14 -11.26
CA TYR A 22 -3.34 6.13 -10.20
C TYR A 22 -4.24 5.64 -9.07
N TYR A 23 -5.48 5.26 -9.39
CA TYR A 23 -6.45 4.76 -8.41
C TYR A 23 -7.00 3.38 -8.78
N ILE A 24 -7.23 2.56 -7.75
CA ILE A 24 -8.17 1.45 -7.80
C ILE A 24 -9.36 1.88 -6.94
N TYR A 25 -10.54 1.96 -7.55
CA TYR A 25 -11.77 2.29 -6.84
C TYR A 25 -12.43 1.04 -6.28
N GLN A 26 -12.88 1.14 -5.04
CA GLN A 26 -13.92 0.25 -4.55
C GLN A 26 -15.23 0.54 -5.30
N CYS A 27 -15.95 -0.51 -5.71
CA CYS A 27 -17.27 -0.33 -6.33
C CYS A 27 -18.23 0.37 -5.37
N ASP A 28 -18.82 1.47 -5.85
CA ASP A 28 -19.80 2.27 -5.12
C ASP A 28 -21.07 1.49 -4.80
N LEU A 29 -21.79 1.99 -3.79
CA LEU A 29 -23.07 1.45 -3.34
C LEU A 29 -24.22 1.99 -4.21
N ILE A 30 -24.21 1.67 -5.50
CA ILE A 30 -25.32 2.00 -6.41
C ILE A 30 -26.25 0.80 -6.60
N THR A 31 -27.55 1.06 -6.67
CA THR A 31 -28.59 0.04 -6.90
C THR A 31 -28.30 -0.74 -8.18
N GLY A 32 -28.32 -2.08 -8.10
CA GLY A 32 -28.06 -2.97 -9.25
C GLY A 32 -26.59 -3.39 -9.43
N SER A 33 -25.61 -2.72 -8.81
CA SER A 33 -24.17 -3.06 -8.96
C SER A 33 -23.66 -4.14 -7.99
N ALA A 34 -24.53 -4.71 -7.16
CA ALA A 34 -24.10 -5.56 -6.04
C ALA A 34 -23.30 -6.79 -6.47
N HIS A 35 -23.62 -7.36 -7.63
CA HIS A 35 -22.95 -8.53 -8.20
C HIS A 35 -21.55 -8.25 -8.75
N LEU A 36 -21.22 -6.97 -9.00
CA LEU A 36 -19.87 -6.53 -9.43
C LEU A 36 -18.98 -6.16 -8.24
N ARG A 37 -19.54 -6.14 -7.02
CA ARG A 37 -18.86 -5.62 -5.84
C ARG A 37 -17.92 -6.66 -5.25
N ALA A 38 -16.63 -6.47 -5.46
CA ALA A 38 -15.60 -7.14 -4.65
C ALA A 38 -15.64 -6.63 -3.20
N SER A 39 -15.31 -7.50 -2.24
CA SER A 39 -15.18 -7.07 -0.85
C SER A 39 -13.97 -6.15 -0.66
N VAL A 40 -14.02 -5.26 0.34
CA VAL A 40 -12.87 -4.41 0.70
C VAL A 40 -11.65 -5.26 1.08
N CYS A 41 -11.88 -6.41 1.73
CA CYS A 41 -10.82 -7.38 2.03
C CYS A 41 -10.11 -7.88 0.77
N LYS A 42 -10.84 -8.11 -0.34
CA LYS A 42 -10.25 -8.50 -1.61
C LYS A 42 -9.41 -7.37 -2.21
N GLY A 43 -9.89 -6.13 -2.15
CA GLY A 43 -9.09 -4.95 -2.54
C GLY A 43 -7.77 -4.86 -1.77
N LEU A 44 -7.83 -5.04 -0.44
CA LEU A 44 -6.64 -5.10 0.42
C LEU A 44 -5.71 -6.27 0.08
N GLU A 45 -6.25 -7.45 -0.25
CA GLU A 45 -5.46 -8.61 -0.70
C GLU A 45 -4.68 -8.30 -1.97
N ILE A 46 -5.35 -7.69 -2.97
CA ILE A 46 -4.72 -7.24 -4.20
C ILE A 46 -3.61 -6.23 -3.90
N MET A 47 -3.88 -5.24 -3.05
CA MET A 47 -2.89 -4.23 -2.68
C MET A 47 -1.65 -4.83 -1.98
N LYS A 48 -1.83 -5.84 -1.13
CA LYS A 48 -0.71 -6.57 -0.52
C LYS A 48 0.11 -7.33 -1.57
N LYS A 49 -0.55 -8.01 -2.51
CA LYS A 49 0.12 -8.77 -3.58
C LYS A 49 0.79 -7.88 -4.63
N LEU A 50 0.38 -6.62 -4.75
CA LEU A 50 1.07 -5.65 -5.61
C LEU A 50 2.25 -5.01 -4.87
N ARG A 51 2.05 -4.53 -3.64
CA ARG A 51 3.09 -3.79 -2.92
C ARG A 51 4.26 -4.71 -2.54
N GLY A 52 5.47 -4.33 -2.91
CA GLY A 52 6.69 -5.13 -2.68
C GLY A 52 6.94 -6.24 -3.71
N HIS A 53 5.94 -6.59 -4.53
CA HIS A 53 6.07 -7.60 -5.59
C HIS A 53 6.12 -6.99 -7.01
N THR A 54 6.05 -5.67 -7.11
CA THR A 54 6.29 -4.87 -8.32
C THR A 54 6.98 -3.56 -7.97
N THR A 55 7.44 -2.82 -8.99
CA THR A 55 8.00 -1.47 -8.83
C THR A 55 7.01 -0.55 -8.11
N GLY A 56 7.51 0.31 -7.21
CA GLY A 56 6.67 1.25 -6.46
C GLY A 56 5.89 2.21 -7.36
N TYR A 57 6.44 2.54 -8.54
CA TYR A 57 5.76 3.36 -9.54
C TYR A 57 4.51 2.70 -10.12
N ALA A 58 4.45 1.37 -10.08
CA ALA A 58 3.34 0.57 -10.58
C ALA A 58 2.17 0.45 -9.60
N VAL A 59 2.37 0.78 -8.32
CA VAL A 59 1.39 0.50 -7.28
C VAL A 59 0.39 1.67 -7.19
N PRO A 60 -0.88 1.49 -7.61
CA PRO A 60 -1.90 2.53 -7.47
C PRO A 60 -2.33 2.70 -6.01
N GLN A 61 -3.12 3.74 -5.74
CA GLN A 61 -3.76 3.93 -4.45
C GLN A 61 -5.16 3.30 -4.47
N TYR A 62 -5.45 2.42 -3.52
CA TYR A 62 -6.80 1.87 -3.37
C TYR A 62 -7.65 2.84 -2.55
N VAL A 63 -8.80 3.24 -3.08
CA VAL A 63 -9.65 4.28 -2.50
C VAL A 63 -11.11 3.83 -2.44
N ILE A 64 -11.79 4.29 -1.39
CA ILE A 64 -13.25 4.21 -1.23
C ILE A 64 -13.78 5.64 -1.31
N ASP A 65 -14.81 5.88 -2.11
CA ASP A 65 -15.51 7.17 -2.08
C ASP A 65 -16.42 7.21 -0.85
N ALA A 66 -16.18 8.15 0.06
CA ALA A 66 -16.96 8.26 1.27
C ALA A 66 -18.36 8.82 0.95
N PRO A 67 -19.43 8.23 1.53
CA PRO A 67 -20.79 8.68 1.26
C PRO A 67 -20.97 10.16 1.66
N GLY A 68 -21.86 10.85 0.94
CA GLY A 68 -22.15 12.26 1.22
C GLY A 68 -21.06 13.24 0.78
N GLY A 69 -20.16 12.85 -0.13
CA GLY A 69 -19.13 13.74 -0.65
C GLY A 69 -17.92 13.91 0.27
N GLY A 70 -17.68 12.95 1.18
CA GLY A 70 -16.51 12.94 2.07
C GLY A 70 -15.17 12.74 1.34
N GLY A 71 -15.20 12.52 0.03
CA GLY A 71 -14.03 12.40 -0.82
C GLY A 71 -13.45 10.99 -0.84
N LYS A 72 -12.32 10.85 -1.53
CA LYS A 72 -11.66 9.58 -1.81
C LYS A 72 -10.74 9.21 -0.65
N VAL A 73 -11.18 8.27 0.18
CA VAL A 73 -10.43 7.82 1.36
C VAL A 73 -9.49 6.68 0.95
N PRO A 74 -8.17 6.84 1.12
CA PRO A 74 -7.23 5.79 0.77
C PRO A 74 -7.18 4.69 1.81
N ILE A 75 -7.26 3.46 1.34
CA ILE A 75 -7.28 2.26 2.16
C ILE A 75 -5.98 1.49 1.91
N ASN A 76 -5.19 1.33 2.97
CA ASN A 76 -3.90 0.65 2.91
C ASN A 76 -3.89 -0.62 3.77
N PRO A 77 -3.08 -1.62 3.41
CA PRO A 77 -2.80 -2.73 4.31
C PRO A 77 -2.17 -2.23 5.61
N GLN A 78 -2.48 -2.89 6.72
CA GLN A 78 -1.89 -2.57 8.01
C GLN A 78 -0.45 -3.10 8.10
N TYR A 79 0.52 -2.18 8.06
CA TYR A 79 1.94 -2.50 8.23
C TYR A 79 2.42 -2.29 9.66
N ILE A 80 1.91 -1.26 10.34
CA ILE A 80 2.26 -0.97 11.73
C ILE A 80 1.63 -2.02 12.64
N THR A 81 2.45 -2.69 13.44
CA THR A 81 1.99 -3.69 14.41
C THR A 81 1.85 -3.11 15.79
N LYS A 82 2.73 -2.18 16.17
CA LYS A 82 2.74 -1.53 17.48
C LYS A 82 3.45 -0.19 17.39
N ILE A 83 3.00 0.77 18.19
CA ILE A 83 3.74 2.00 18.49
C ILE A 83 3.88 2.05 20.00
N ASP A 84 5.10 2.28 20.49
CA ASP A 84 5.39 2.56 21.90
C ASP A 84 6.25 3.82 22.02
N ASP A 85 6.58 4.22 23.25
CA ASP A 85 7.29 5.47 23.53
C ASP A 85 8.73 5.49 22.96
N GLU A 86 9.27 4.33 22.58
CA GLU A 86 10.63 4.20 22.07
C GLU A 86 10.68 4.05 20.56
N ALA A 87 9.71 3.35 19.96
CA ALA A 87 9.79 2.94 18.56
C ALA A 87 8.44 2.64 17.89
N ILE A 88 8.48 2.69 16.56
CA ILE A 88 7.45 2.15 15.67
C ILE A 88 7.85 0.74 15.24
N HIS A 89 6.97 -0.23 15.47
CA HIS A 89 7.12 -1.61 15.02
C HIS A 89 6.22 -1.86 13.83
N PHE A 90 6.79 -2.42 12.76
CA PHE A 90 6.05 -2.66 11.52
C PHE A 90 6.52 -3.94 10.83
N ARG A 91 5.66 -4.47 9.96
CA ARG A 91 5.97 -5.59 9.07
C ARG A 91 6.15 -5.10 7.64
N ASN A 92 7.15 -5.63 6.93
CA ASN A 92 7.26 -5.44 5.50
C ASN A 92 6.29 -6.37 4.73
N PHE A 93 6.32 -6.30 3.40
CA PHE A 93 5.47 -7.14 2.52
C PHE A 93 5.77 -8.65 2.64
N GLU A 94 6.98 -9.03 3.07
CA GLU A 94 7.37 -10.42 3.34
C GLU A 94 6.95 -10.90 4.75
N GLY A 95 6.37 -10.01 5.57
CA GLY A 95 6.01 -10.29 6.96
C GLY A 95 7.17 -10.17 7.96
N LYS A 96 8.37 -9.79 7.53
CA LYS A 96 9.52 -9.54 8.42
C LYS A 96 9.22 -8.33 9.31
N LEU A 97 9.52 -8.47 10.61
CA LEU A 97 9.34 -7.43 11.62
C LEU A 97 10.53 -6.48 11.67
N PHE A 98 10.25 -5.19 11.76
CA PHE A 98 11.23 -4.12 11.89
C PHE A 98 10.83 -3.17 13.01
N ARG A 99 11.84 -2.53 13.60
CA ARG A 99 11.71 -1.51 14.64
C ARG A 99 12.40 -0.23 14.15
N TYR A 100 11.68 0.88 14.14
CA TYR A 100 12.22 2.21 13.84
C TYR A 100 12.19 3.07 15.11
N PRO A 101 13.35 3.53 15.63
CA PRO A 101 13.41 4.32 16.86
C PRO A 101 12.77 5.71 16.66
N LEU A 102 12.00 6.17 17.64
CA LEU A 102 11.35 7.49 17.63
C LEU A 102 12.26 8.62 18.12
N LYS A 103 13.23 8.30 18.98
CA LYS A 103 14.23 9.27 19.42
C LYS A 103 15.32 9.37 18.35
N SER A 104 15.60 10.60 17.91
CA SER A 104 16.71 10.91 17.02
C SER A 104 18.02 10.46 17.66
N PHE A 105 18.85 9.76 16.89
CA PHE A 105 20.28 9.71 17.19
C PHE A 105 20.79 11.15 17.19
N THR A 106 21.29 11.64 18.34
CA THR A 106 22.26 12.74 18.30
C THR A 106 23.45 12.22 17.52
N ILE A 107 23.79 12.88 16.42
CA ILE A 107 24.97 12.57 15.62
C ILE A 107 26.18 12.98 16.45
N ASP A 108 26.56 12.18 17.44
CA ASP A 108 27.76 12.40 18.27
C ASP A 108 28.42 11.07 18.70
N ASP A 109 28.12 9.96 18.04
CA ASP A 109 28.92 8.73 18.19
C ASP A 109 29.71 8.51 16.90
N GLU A 110 31.00 8.86 17.00
CA GLU A 110 32.07 8.72 16.01
C GLU A 110 31.73 7.75 14.86
N CYS A 111 31.27 8.31 13.74
CA CYS A 111 31.34 7.65 12.45
C CYS A 111 32.83 7.58 12.06
N ARG A 112 33.58 6.63 12.65
CA ARG A 112 34.87 6.19 12.12
C ARG A 112 34.59 5.33 10.90
N CYS A 113 34.30 6.00 9.78
CA CYS A 113 34.65 5.45 8.49
C CYS A 113 36.18 5.35 8.49
N HIS A 114 36.71 4.14 8.67
CA HIS A 114 38.08 3.84 8.29
C HIS A 114 38.18 4.02 6.77
N GLU A 115 38.61 5.20 6.33
CA GLU A 115 39.15 5.43 5.00
C GLU A 115 40.68 5.33 5.08
N GLN A 116 41.25 4.53 4.17
CA GLN A 116 42.64 4.63 3.76
C GLN A 116 42.81 5.85 2.86
#